data_AF-A0A9R0YH57-F1
#
_entry.id   AF-A0A9R0YH57-F1
#
_cell.length_a   1.000
_cell.length_b   1.000
_cell.length_c   1.000
_cell.angle_alpha   90.00
_cell.angle_beta   90.00
_cell.angle_gamma   90.00
#
_symmetry.space_group_name_H-M   'P 1'
#
loop_
_entity.id
_entity.type
_entity.pdbx_description
1 polymer ?
#
loop_
_entity_poly.entity_id
_entity_poly.type
_entity_poly.pdbx_seq_one_letter_code
_entity_poly.pdbx_strand_id
1 'polypeptide(L)'
;MSPVSLANSICTVKVLALYSSGSQLNAVLNILRCFPRLEKLYFTLKKHPKMDMKNVHLCDPLDPIECLAIHLKKLVFENYKGHDQDADFAKFFILNAKVLKEIKISSPKGNDIKWVDDQHRLLQVEDRASRDAEPEFRSEFSCLGKTKQIHDLLDDPFHCSCCRIKCNVLSGESCP
;
A
#
# COMPACT_ATOMS: atom_id res chain seq x y z
N MET A 1 39.16 2.58 2.82
CA MET A 1 37.89 1.83 2.85
C MET A 1 37.21 2.09 1.52
N SER A 2 37.08 1.08 0.67
CA SER A 2 36.36 1.20 -0.60
C SER A 2 34.85 1.24 -0.35
N PRO A 3 34.07 2.03 -1.09
CA PRO A 3 32.62 1.99 -0.96
C PRO A 3 32.14 0.63 -1.43
N VAL A 4 31.44 -0.09 -0.55
CA VAL A 4 30.72 -1.31 -0.93
C VAL A 4 29.70 -0.88 -1.98
N SER A 5 29.84 -1.41 -3.19
CA SER A 5 29.10 -0.96 -4.35
C SER A 5 27.60 -1.15 -4.16
N LEU A 6 26.85 -0.21 -4.75
CA LEU A 6 25.43 -0.22 -5.11
C LEU A 6 25.05 -1.43 -6.02
N ALA A 7 25.62 -2.62 -5.83
CA ALA A 7 25.61 -3.72 -6.79
C ALA A 7 24.31 -4.55 -6.79
N ASN A 8 23.44 -4.38 -5.79
CA ASN A 8 22.18 -5.15 -5.69
C ASN A 8 20.92 -4.28 -5.84
N SER A 9 21.09 -2.98 -6.11
CA SER A 9 19.97 -2.05 -6.26
C SER A 9 19.49 -2.01 -7.72
N ILE A 10 18.22 -2.30 -7.95
CA ILE A 10 17.61 -2.36 -9.27
C ILE A 10 16.76 -1.10 -9.48
N CYS A 11 17.35 -0.10 -10.12
CA CYS A 11 16.73 1.21 -10.37
C CYS A 11 15.68 1.21 -11.51
N THR A 12 15.50 0.09 -12.22
CA THR A 12 14.56 -0.02 -13.35
C THR A 12 13.14 -0.36 -12.90
N VAL A 13 12.97 -0.95 -11.72
CA VAL A 13 11.67 -1.36 -11.20
C VAL A 13 10.93 -0.13 -10.66
N LYS A 14 9.82 0.21 -11.33
CA LYS A 14 8.93 1.31 -10.94
C LYS A 14 7.63 0.85 -10.31
N VAL A 15 7.26 -0.41 -10.51
CA VAL A 15 6.00 -0.99 -10.04
C VAL A 15 6.31 -2.33 -9.39
N LEU A 16 5.82 -2.54 -8.18
CA LEU A 16 6.02 -3.77 -7.42
C LEU A 16 4.71 -4.18 -6.76
N ALA A 17 4.37 -5.46 -6.86
CA ALA A 17 3.24 -6.07 -6.17
C ALA A 17 3.76 -7.18 -5.26
N LEU A 18 3.33 -7.16 -4.00
CA LEU A 18 3.77 -8.09 -2.96
C LEU A 18 2.57 -8.74 -2.27
N TYR A 19 2.73 -10.02 -1.94
CA TYR A 19 1.86 -10.69 -0.98
C TYR A 19 2.52 -10.59 0.39
N SER A 20 1.81 -10.02 1.36
CA SER A 20 2.34 -9.82 2.71
C SER A 20 1.26 -10.13 3.74
N SER A 21 1.69 -10.48 4.95
CA SER A 21 0.86 -10.28 6.14
C SER A 21 1.21 -8.94 6.76
N GLY A 22 0.30 -8.33 7.52
CA GLY A 22 0.58 -7.08 8.24
C GLY A 22 1.77 -7.16 9.20
N SER A 23 2.24 -8.35 9.54
CA SER A 23 3.39 -8.58 10.43
C SER A 23 4.77 -8.58 9.75
N GLN A 24 4.86 -8.50 8.40
CA GLN A 24 6.12 -8.71 7.66
C GLN A 24 6.83 -7.41 7.25
N LEU A 25 6.64 -6.32 8.00
CA LEU A 25 7.17 -4.99 7.66
C LEU A 25 8.67 -5.01 7.35
N ASN A 26 9.51 -5.58 8.22
CA ASN A 26 10.97 -5.59 8.01
C ASN A 26 11.40 -6.29 6.72
N ALA A 27 10.76 -7.41 6.37
CA ALA A 27 11.05 -8.12 5.12
C ALA A 27 10.69 -7.26 3.91
N VAL A 28 9.55 -6.57 3.96
CA VAL A 28 9.12 -5.62 2.94
C VAL A 28 10.11 -4.45 2.83
N LEU A 29 10.55 -3.87 3.93
CA LEU A 29 11.54 -2.77 3.91
C LEU A 29 12.86 -3.20 3.27
N ASN A 30 13.32 -4.42 3.53
CA ASN A 30 14.53 -4.97 2.87
C ASN A 30 14.34 -5.09 1.36
N ILE A 31 13.15 -5.52 0.90
CA ILE A 31 12.82 -5.56 -0.53
C ILE A 31 12.83 -4.15 -1.13
N LEU A 32 12.21 -3.18 -0.46
CA LEU A 32 12.11 -1.80 -0.95
C LEU A 32 13.47 -1.11 -1.10
N ARG A 33 14.44 -1.41 -0.22
CA ARG A 33 15.82 -0.91 -0.35
C ARG A 33 16.47 -1.29 -1.67
N CYS A 34 16.10 -2.43 -2.23
CA CYS A 34 16.67 -2.91 -3.47
C CYS A 34 15.97 -2.32 -4.71
N PHE A 35 14.93 -1.49 -4.52
CA PHE A 35 14.19 -0.78 -5.57
C PHE A 35 14.04 0.72 -5.25
N PRO A 36 15.13 1.50 -5.27
CA PRO A 36 15.13 2.89 -4.83
C PRO A 36 14.23 3.79 -5.67
N ARG A 37 13.97 3.44 -6.94
CA ARG A 37 13.11 4.23 -7.86
C ARG A 37 11.67 3.73 -7.95
N LEU A 38 11.23 2.94 -6.98
CA LEU A 38 9.87 2.41 -6.97
C LEU A 38 8.85 3.55 -6.89
N GLU A 39 7.93 3.61 -7.86
CA GLU A 39 6.90 4.65 -7.95
C GLU A 39 5.52 4.16 -7.49
N LYS A 40 5.23 2.86 -7.61
CA LYS A 40 3.95 2.26 -7.26
C LYS A 40 4.14 0.95 -6.51
N LEU A 41 3.46 0.82 -5.37
CA LEU A 41 3.53 -0.34 -4.51
C LEU A 41 2.13 -0.89 -4.25
N TYR A 42 1.97 -2.19 -4.49
CA TYR A 42 0.72 -2.92 -4.31
C TYR A 42 0.93 -4.02 -3.27
N PHE A 43 0.04 -4.11 -2.29
CA PHE A 43 0.01 -5.17 -1.30
C PHE A 43 -1.30 -5.92 -1.39
N THR A 44 -1.23 -7.24 -1.52
CA THR A 44 -2.37 -8.11 -1.22
C THR A 44 -2.15 -8.74 0.14
N LEU A 45 -2.89 -8.28 1.15
CA LEU A 45 -2.77 -8.74 2.52
C LEU A 45 -3.38 -10.13 2.65
N LYS A 46 -2.64 -11.12 3.15
CA LYS A 46 -3.15 -12.48 3.35
C LYS A 46 -2.97 -12.92 4.79
N LYS A 47 -3.97 -13.65 5.33
CA LYS A 47 -3.77 -14.46 6.53
C LYS A 47 -2.93 -15.66 6.11
N HIS A 48 -1.61 -15.57 6.28
CA HIS A 48 -0.77 -16.75 6.18
C HIS A 48 -0.57 -17.36 7.58
N PRO A 49 -0.51 -18.71 7.71
CA PRO A 49 0.09 -19.31 8.89
C PRO A 49 1.52 -18.78 8.99
N LYS A 50 2.00 -18.55 10.22
CA LYS A 50 3.36 -18.04 10.52
C LYS A 50 4.40 -18.85 9.73
N MET A 51 4.73 -18.41 8.52
CA MET A 51 5.92 -18.82 7.83
C MET A 51 6.90 -17.72 8.15
N ASP A 52 7.84 -18.06 9.03
CA ASP A 52 8.98 -17.21 9.32
C ASP A 52 9.73 -16.99 8.01
N MET A 53 9.46 -15.86 7.33
CA MET A 53 10.41 -15.34 6.37
C MET A 53 11.64 -14.97 7.19
N LYS A 54 12.56 -15.94 7.32
CA LYS A 54 13.90 -15.72 7.86
C LYS A 54 14.43 -14.45 7.20
N ASN A 55 14.82 -13.48 8.00
CA ASN A 55 15.28 -12.17 7.55
C ASN A 55 16.27 -12.33 6.38
N VAL A 56 15.80 -12.21 5.14
CA VAL A 56 16.69 -12.14 4.00
C VAL A 56 17.23 -10.72 4.04
N HIS A 57 18.44 -10.57 4.57
CA HIS A 57 19.18 -9.32 4.55
C HIS A 57 19.64 -9.07 3.10
N LEU A 58 18.71 -8.60 2.26
CA LEU A 58 18.98 -8.33 0.85
C LEU A 58 19.81 -7.05 0.64
N CYS A 59 19.70 -6.09 1.55
CA CYS A 59 20.25 -4.74 1.43
C CYS A 59 20.65 -4.17 2.82
N ASP A 60 21.63 -3.26 2.91
CA ASP A 60 22.17 -2.71 4.18
C ASP A 60 21.07 -1.99 5.01
N PRO A 61 20.85 -2.37 6.29
CA PRO A 61 19.83 -1.75 7.13
C PRO A 61 19.99 -0.25 7.38
N LEU A 62 21.22 0.29 7.26
CA LEU A 62 21.54 1.67 7.63
C LEU A 62 21.12 2.71 6.57
N ASP A 63 20.87 2.27 5.34
CA ASP A 63 20.49 3.20 4.27
C ASP A 63 19.00 3.58 4.36
N PRO A 64 18.68 4.88 4.24
CA PRO A 64 17.30 5.36 4.10
C PRO A 64 16.62 4.68 2.90
N ILE A 65 15.33 4.37 3.04
CA ILE A 65 14.55 3.78 1.95
C ILE A 65 14.19 4.89 0.96
N GLU A 66 15.07 5.11 -0.01
CA GLU A 66 15.00 6.19 -1.00
C GLU A 66 13.62 6.27 -1.68
N CYS A 67 13.04 5.12 -2.05
CA CYS A 67 11.75 5.13 -2.74
C CYS A 67 10.63 5.76 -1.90
N LEU A 68 10.57 5.52 -0.59
CA LEU A 68 9.57 6.15 0.29
C LEU A 68 9.77 7.66 0.39
N ALA A 69 11.03 8.11 0.39
CA ALA A 69 11.34 9.52 0.55
C ALA A 69 11.06 10.35 -0.70
N ILE A 70 11.34 9.82 -1.90
CA ILE A 70 11.39 10.64 -3.12
C ILE A 70 10.71 10.07 -4.37
N HIS A 71 10.31 8.80 -4.39
CA HIS A 71 9.78 8.17 -5.62
C HIS A 71 8.37 7.58 -5.51
N LEU A 72 7.96 7.08 -4.35
CA LEU A 72 6.72 6.34 -4.18
C LEU A 72 5.52 7.28 -4.23
N LYS A 73 4.78 7.22 -5.34
CA LYS A 73 3.62 8.08 -5.62
C LYS A 73 2.29 7.38 -5.34
N LYS A 74 2.25 6.05 -5.42
CA LYS A 74 1.02 5.27 -5.28
C LYS A 74 1.22 4.08 -4.36
N LEU A 75 0.26 3.90 -3.46
CA LEU A 75 0.18 2.78 -2.55
C LEU A 75 -1.21 2.16 -2.57
N VAL A 76 -1.30 0.85 -2.72
CA VAL A 76 -2.56 0.12 -2.73
C VAL A 76 -2.48 -1.06 -1.76
N PHE A 77 -3.46 -1.17 -0.88
CA PHE A 77 -3.71 -2.33 -0.03
C PHE A 77 -4.98 -3.02 -0.49
N GLU A 78 -4.88 -4.30 -0.78
CA GLU A 78 -5.98 -5.22 -1.02
C GLU A 78 -6.09 -6.20 0.15
N ASN A 79 -7.30 -6.69 0.37
CA ASN A 79 -7.72 -7.61 1.43
C ASN A 79 -7.40 -7.07 2.84
N TYR A 80 -7.51 -5.76 3.00
CA TYR A 80 -7.28 -5.05 4.26
C TYR A 80 -8.46 -5.27 5.21
N LYS A 81 -8.23 -5.93 6.34
CA LYS A 81 -9.30 -6.30 7.28
C LYS A 81 -9.56 -5.24 8.36
N GLY A 82 -8.66 -4.27 8.49
CA GLY A 82 -8.76 -3.18 9.46
C GLY A 82 -8.54 -3.59 10.92
N HIS A 83 -7.92 -4.75 11.17
CA HIS A 83 -7.42 -5.09 12.49
C HIS A 83 -6.03 -4.46 12.73
N ASP A 84 -5.63 -4.35 13.99
CA ASP A 84 -4.40 -3.64 14.42
C ASP A 84 -3.17 -3.95 13.56
N GLN A 85 -2.91 -5.22 13.24
CA GLN A 85 -1.75 -5.58 12.41
C GLN A 85 -1.79 -5.01 10.99
N ASP A 86 -2.97 -4.93 10.36
CA ASP A 86 -3.10 -4.35 9.03
C ASP A 86 -2.97 -2.83 9.11
N ALA A 87 -3.57 -2.23 10.15
CA ALA A 87 -3.52 -0.80 10.41
C ALA A 87 -2.09 -0.32 10.70
N ASP A 88 -1.35 -1.00 11.59
CA ASP A 88 0.04 -0.68 11.91
C ASP A 88 0.94 -0.78 10.67
N PHE A 89 0.70 -1.80 9.83
CA PHE A 89 1.43 -1.98 8.57
C PHE A 89 1.18 -0.82 7.60
N ALA A 90 -0.08 -0.45 7.38
CA ALA A 90 -0.44 0.65 6.48
C ALA A 90 0.00 2.01 7.03
N LYS A 91 -0.17 2.23 8.34
CA LYS A 91 0.24 3.42 9.08
C LYS A 91 1.71 3.74 8.86
N PHE A 92 2.58 2.73 8.91
CA PHE A 92 4.00 2.94 8.64
C PHE A 92 4.23 3.69 7.32
N PHE A 93 3.59 3.25 6.23
CA PHE A 93 3.77 3.89 4.92
C PHE A 93 3.15 5.28 4.87
N ILE A 94 1.96 5.47 5.46
CA ILE A 94 1.28 6.78 5.53
C ILE A 94 2.17 7.82 6.23
N LEU A 95 2.83 7.43 7.32
CA LEU A 95 3.67 8.31 8.12
C LEU A 95 5.09 8.52 7.55
N ASN A 96 5.55 7.71 6.59
CA ASN A 96 6.94 7.76 6.11
C ASN A 96 7.08 8.12 4.62
N ALA A 97 6.05 7.89 3.80
CA ALA A 97 6.15 8.11 2.36
C ALA A 97 5.79 9.55 1.99
N LYS A 98 6.81 10.36 1.71
CA LYS A 98 6.73 11.82 1.65
C LYS A 98 6.14 12.39 0.36
N VAL A 99 6.17 11.60 -0.72
CA VAL A 99 5.74 12.03 -2.06
C VAL A 99 4.54 11.23 -2.59
N LEU A 100 3.84 10.51 -1.70
CA LEU A 100 2.61 9.82 -2.05
C LEU A 100 1.58 10.81 -2.59
N LYS A 101 0.84 10.39 -3.59
CA LYS A 101 -0.28 11.13 -4.20
C LYS A 101 -1.58 10.36 -4.14
N GLU A 102 -1.49 9.04 -4.03
CA GLU A 102 -2.65 8.15 -4.07
C GLU A 102 -2.44 7.01 -3.07
N ILE A 103 -3.40 6.83 -2.17
CA ILE A 103 -3.47 5.69 -1.25
C ILE A 103 -4.84 5.05 -1.40
N LYS A 104 -4.89 3.76 -1.70
CA LYS A 104 -6.13 3.00 -1.82
C LYS A 104 -6.12 1.83 -0.86
N ILE A 105 -7.20 1.67 -0.10
CA ILE A 105 -7.35 0.59 0.88
C ILE A 105 -8.65 -0.14 0.57
N SER A 106 -8.52 -1.36 0.06
CA SER A 106 -9.65 -2.24 -0.28
C SER A 106 -9.86 -3.28 0.81
N SER A 107 -11.08 -3.37 1.31
CA SER A 107 -11.48 -4.30 2.36
C SER A 107 -12.45 -5.35 1.81
N PRO A 108 -12.30 -6.63 2.20
CA PRO A 108 -13.20 -7.71 1.83
C PRO A 108 -14.54 -7.61 2.56
N LYS A 109 -14.71 -6.62 3.46
CA LYS A 109 -15.96 -6.32 4.15
C LYS A 109 -16.55 -5.03 3.59
N GLY A 110 -17.82 -4.75 3.89
CA GLY A 110 -18.37 -3.41 3.68
C GLY A 110 -17.61 -2.40 4.53
N ASN A 111 -17.45 -1.18 4.02
CA ASN A 111 -16.78 -0.09 4.72
C ASN A 111 -17.83 0.96 5.11
N ASP A 112 -18.56 0.71 6.20
CA ASP A 112 -19.48 1.73 6.71
C ASP A 112 -18.71 2.97 7.20
N ILE A 113 -19.43 4.08 7.36
CA ILE A 113 -18.84 5.37 7.74
C ILE A 113 -18.07 5.26 9.06
N LYS A 114 -18.61 4.53 10.03
CA LYS A 114 -17.99 4.36 11.34
C LYS A 114 -16.65 3.62 11.22
N TRP A 115 -16.62 2.56 10.41
CA TRP A 115 -15.39 1.82 10.16
C TRP A 115 -14.35 2.69 9.47
N VAL A 116 -14.74 3.49 8.48
CA VAL A 116 -13.84 4.43 7.80
C VAL A 116 -13.26 5.44 8.80
N ASP A 117 -14.09 6.05 9.64
CA ASP A 117 -13.66 7.00 10.68
C ASP A 117 -12.68 6.35 11.68
N ASP A 118 -12.98 5.13 12.12
CA ASP A 118 -12.10 4.37 13.01
C ASP A 118 -10.74 4.08 12.33
N GLN A 119 -10.74 3.74 11.04
CA GLN A 119 -9.49 3.56 10.29
C GLN A 119 -8.72 4.87 10.09
N HIS A 120 -9.39 5.99 9.83
CA HIS A 120 -8.72 7.30 9.76
C HIS A 120 -7.95 7.60 11.05
N ARG A 121 -8.54 7.30 12.20
CA ARG A 121 -7.90 7.46 13.51
C ARG A 121 -6.73 6.49 13.69
N LEU A 122 -6.92 5.20 13.41
CA LEU A 122 -5.88 4.17 13.59
C LEU A 122 -4.65 4.44 12.71
N LEU A 123 -4.87 4.83 11.46
CA LEU A 123 -3.83 5.12 10.48
C LEU A 123 -3.14 6.46 10.69
N GLN A 124 -3.64 7.31 11.61
CA GLN A 124 -3.14 8.67 11.85
C GLN A 124 -3.07 9.47 10.55
N VAL A 125 -4.17 9.50 9.81
CA VAL A 125 -4.22 10.17 8.49
C VAL A 125 -3.88 11.66 8.58
N GLU A 126 -4.17 12.31 9.71
CA GLU A 126 -3.81 13.72 9.92
C GLU A 126 -2.30 13.95 10.06
N ASP A 127 -1.55 12.94 10.52
CA ASP A 127 -0.09 12.99 10.71
C ASP A 127 0.67 12.48 9.47
N ARG A 128 -0.02 12.26 8.34
CA ARG A 128 0.56 11.73 7.11
C ARG A 128 1.75 12.55 6.60
N ALA A 129 2.76 11.86 6.08
CA ALA A 129 3.97 12.50 5.55
C ALA A 129 3.71 13.31 4.27
N SER A 130 2.78 12.85 3.43
CA SER A 130 2.36 13.57 2.22
C SER A 130 0.96 14.16 2.40
N ARG A 131 0.86 15.49 2.35
CA ARG A 131 -0.43 16.20 2.50
C ARG A 131 -1.43 15.86 1.41
N ASP A 132 -0.95 15.53 0.22
CA ASP A 132 -1.75 15.23 -0.97
C ASP A 132 -2.31 13.79 -0.97
N ALA A 133 -1.89 12.95 -0.02
CA ALA A 133 -2.19 11.53 0.01
C ALA A 133 -3.28 11.17 1.03
N GLU A 134 -4.53 11.52 0.72
CA GLU A 134 -5.68 11.07 1.53
C GLU A 134 -6.06 9.62 1.19
N PRO A 135 -6.17 8.71 2.18
CA PRO A 135 -6.58 7.34 1.93
C PRO A 135 -8.00 7.23 1.40
N GLU A 136 -8.14 6.53 0.27
CA GLU A 136 -9.43 6.18 -0.28
C GLU A 136 -9.79 4.74 0.10
N PHE A 137 -10.82 4.59 0.93
CA PHE A 137 -11.33 3.29 1.34
C PHE A 137 -12.36 2.75 0.34
N ARG A 138 -12.21 1.49 -0.06
CA ARG A 138 -13.04 0.81 -1.06
C ARG A 138 -13.48 -0.57 -0.55
N SER A 139 -14.67 -1.02 -0.95
CA SER A 139 -15.11 -2.39 -0.69
C SER A 139 -14.83 -3.30 -1.87
N GLU A 140 -14.24 -4.47 -1.63
CA GLU A 140 -13.89 -5.45 -2.68
C GLU A 140 -15.12 -6.07 -3.34
N PHE A 141 -16.27 -6.08 -2.67
CA PHE A 141 -17.53 -6.56 -3.26
C PHE A 141 -17.96 -5.74 -4.48
N SER A 142 -17.50 -4.49 -4.62
CA SER A 142 -17.73 -3.69 -5.82
C SER A 142 -17.03 -4.23 -7.08
N CYS A 143 -16.12 -5.20 -6.90
CA CYS A 143 -15.33 -5.81 -7.96
C CYS A 143 -15.76 -7.27 -8.31
N LEU A 144 -16.70 -7.88 -7.58
CA LEU A 144 -17.27 -9.20 -7.90
C LEU A 144 -18.34 -9.08 -9.00
N GLY A 145 -17.96 -9.35 -10.25
CA GLY A 145 -18.90 -9.49 -11.37
C GLY A 145 -18.57 -8.75 -12.66
N LYS A 146 -17.39 -8.12 -12.79
CA LYS A 146 -17.01 -7.42 -14.03
C LYS A 146 -15.75 -8.01 -14.65
N THR A 147 -15.86 -8.45 -15.89
CA THR A 147 -14.74 -8.86 -16.73
C THR A 147 -13.86 -7.65 -17.04
N LYS A 148 -12.54 -7.74 -16.75
CA LYS A 148 -11.57 -6.74 -17.20
C LYS A 148 -11.65 -6.66 -18.73
N GLN A 149 -11.93 -5.48 -19.27
CA GLN A 149 -11.96 -5.29 -20.72
C GLN A 149 -10.54 -5.08 -21.26
N ILE A 150 -10.34 -5.29 -22.55
CA ILE A 150 -9.00 -5.17 -23.19
C ILE A 150 -8.39 -3.78 -22.96
N HIS A 151 -9.21 -2.72 -22.85
CA HIS A 151 -8.71 -1.37 -22.56
C HIS A 151 -8.20 -1.20 -21.12
N ASP A 152 -8.70 -1.99 -20.15
CA ASP A 152 -8.17 -2.00 -18.78
C ASP A 152 -6.73 -2.58 -18.71
N LEU A 153 -6.29 -3.28 -19.76
CA LEU A 153 -4.95 -3.88 -19.86
C LEU A 153 -3.88 -2.89 -20.36
N LEU A 154 -4.30 -1.77 -20.95
CA LEU A 154 -3.40 -0.70 -21.40
C LEU A 154 -3.07 0.28 -20.26
N ASP A 155 -3.91 0.32 -19.23
CA ASP A 155 -3.65 1.01 -17.97
C ASP A 155 -2.73 0.18 -17.06
N ASP A 156 -2.34 0.74 -15.92
CA ASP A 156 -1.52 0.06 -14.92
C ASP A 156 -2.08 -1.35 -14.60
N PRO A 157 -1.32 -2.43 -14.83
CA PRO A 157 -1.85 -3.81 -14.82
C PRO A 157 -2.35 -4.26 -13.45
N PHE A 158 -1.96 -3.55 -12.38
CA PHE A 158 -2.41 -3.78 -11.01
C PHE A 158 -3.56 -2.84 -10.61
N HIS A 159 -4.01 -1.97 -11.51
CA HIS A 159 -5.13 -1.08 -11.28
C HIS A 159 -6.44 -1.83 -11.45
N CYS A 160 -7.19 -1.95 -10.36
CA CYS A 160 -8.56 -2.43 -10.43
C CYS A 160 -9.50 -1.25 -10.72
N SER A 161 -9.90 -1.09 -11.98
CA SER A 161 -10.83 -0.04 -12.44
C SER A 161 -12.26 -0.20 -11.87
N CYS A 162 -12.59 -1.37 -11.34
CA CYS A 162 -13.95 -1.74 -10.94
C CYS A 162 -14.41 -1.16 -9.59
N CYS A 163 -13.50 -0.74 -8.70
CA CYS A 163 -13.86 -0.42 -7.31
C CYS A 163 -14.15 1.08 -7.07
N ARG A 164 -14.86 1.79 -7.97
CA ARG A 164 -15.05 3.27 -7.91
C ARG A 164 -16.04 3.81 -6.87
N ILE A 165 -16.61 2.98 -5.99
CA ILE A 165 -17.52 3.49 -4.96
C ILE A 165 -16.68 4.16 -3.85
N LYS A 166 -16.61 5.49 -3.90
CA LYS A 166 -16.07 6.33 -2.83
C LYS A 166 -17.13 6.47 -1.74
N CYS A 167 -16.77 6.22 -0.48
CA CYS A 167 -17.50 6.80 0.64
C CYS A 167 -17.10 8.28 0.71
N ASN A 168 -17.94 9.18 0.18
CA ASN A 168 -17.71 10.63 0.32
C ASN A 168 -18.07 11.05 1.75
N VAL A 169 -17.07 11.46 2.53
CA VAL A 169 -17.20 11.88 3.94
C VAL A 169 -17.90 13.26 4.09
N LEU A 170 -18.27 13.93 3.00
CA LEU A 170 -18.76 15.33 3.05
C LEU A 170 -20.22 15.55 2.62
N SER A 171 -20.97 14.50 2.31
CA SER A 171 -22.41 14.60 2.04
C SER A 171 -23.08 13.46 2.76
N GLY A 172 -23.94 13.74 3.74
CA GLY A 172 -24.69 12.76 4.52
C GLY A 172 -25.72 11.97 3.70
N GLU A 173 -25.30 11.43 2.57
CA GLU A 173 -26.08 10.58 1.69
C GLU A 173 -25.67 9.12 1.95
N SER A 174 -26.65 8.34 2.35
CA SER A 174 -26.58 6.89 2.49
C SER A 174 -26.09 6.27 1.18
N CYS A 175 -25.14 5.33 1.26
CA CYS A 175 -24.78 4.49 0.11
C CYS A 175 -26.03 3.72 -0.38
N PRO A 176 -26.30 3.67 -1.70
CA PRO A 176 -27.32 2.79 -2.28
C PRO A 176 -26.92 1.31 -2.20
#